data_AF-A0A381YLF3-F1
#
_entry.id   AF-A0A381YLF3-F1
#
_cell.length_a   1.000
_cell.length_b   1.000
_cell.length_c   1.000
_cell.angle_alpha   90.00
_cell.angle_beta   90.00
_cell.angle_gamma   90.00
#
_symmetry.space_group_name_H-M   'P 1'
#
loop_
_entity.id
_entity.type
_entity.pdbx_description
1 polymer ?
#
loop_
_entity_poly.entity_id
_entity_poly.type
_entity_poly.pdbx_seq_one_letter_code
_entity_poly.pdbx_strand_id
1 'polypeptide(L)'
;MVIGITANNQNQIDNFVEENGITYPILFDPGGGGGVQGGETYDLYYLPNDGSPYPRDFIIDESGIIQYANNEIDTEWMLIILNELLGNQEIELTVPYSENWNMIGLPLSVENPDAQFLFPESVENTLFTFTEGGYSQESILNSGIGYWLRFQSDGTSTISGQSLDELSIELTHGWNMISGISQTVNVSSINDPDQLIIDGTVYGFNDGYEPTATVDPGQGYWIRSSGNGTITLISSIH
;
A
#
# COMPACT_ATOMS: atom_id res chain seq x y z
N MET A 1 9.24 -15.04 -0.54
CA MET A 1 10.06 -16.16 -1.07
C MET A 1 9.32 -17.46 -0.77
N VAL A 2 9.23 -18.40 -1.72
CA VAL A 2 8.61 -19.72 -1.51
C VAL A 2 9.69 -20.78 -1.62
N ILE A 3 9.65 -21.82 -0.78
CA ILE A 3 10.59 -22.94 -0.80
C ILE A 3 9.80 -24.22 -0.55
N GLY A 4 9.99 -25.22 -1.42
CA GLY A 4 9.49 -26.59 -1.18
C GLY A 4 10.57 -27.45 -0.52
N ILE A 5 10.17 -28.44 0.29
CA ILE A 5 11.09 -29.40 0.93
C ILE A 5 10.51 -30.81 0.77
N THR A 6 11.33 -31.77 0.32
CA THR A 6 10.86 -33.14 0.06
C THR A 6 11.96 -34.18 0.23
N ALA A 7 11.59 -35.40 0.64
CA ALA A 7 12.50 -36.54 0.73
C ALA A 7 12.76 -37.23 -0.64
N ASN A 8 12.17 -36.75 -1.73
CA ASN A 8 12.46 -37.25 -3.08
C ASN A 8 13.90 -36.90 -3.50
N ASN A 9 14.58 -37.79 -4.22
CA ASN A 9 15.95 -37.52 -4.64
C ASN A 9 16.01 -36.41 -5.71
N GLN A 10 17.20 -35.85 -5.91
CA GLN A 10 17.40 -34.71 -6.81
C GLN A 10 16.88 -34.94 -8.23
N ASN A 11 17.09 -36.13 -8.82
CA ASN A 11 16.60 -36.41 -10.17
C ASN A 11 15.06 -36.37 -10.25
N GLN A 12 14.37 -36.82 -9.21
CA GLN A 12 12.91 -36.74 -9.16
C GLN A 12 12.42 -35.30 -9.00
N ILE A 13 13.12 -34.50 -8.18
CA ILE A 13 12.82 -33.08 -8.01
C ILE A 13 13.01 -32.34 -9.34
N ASP A 14 14.15 -32.51 -10.00
CA ASP A 14 14.48 -31.81 -11.25
C ASP A 14 13.44 -32.10 -12.35
N ASN A 15 13.07 -33.37 -12.52
CA ASN A 15 12.02 -33.76 -13.46
C ASN A 15 10.66 -33.13 -13.10
N PHE A 16 10.28 -33.13 -11.82
CA PHE A 16 9.01 -32.53 -11.38
C PHE A 16 8.98 -31.01 -11.62
N VAL A 17 10.08 -30.32 -11.35
CA VAL A 17 10.24 -28.89 -11.58
C VAL A 17 10.12 -28.56 -13.07
N GLU A 18 10.79 -29.33 -13.93
CA GLU A 18 10.72 -29.16 -15.39
C GLU A 18 9.32 -29.44 -15.93
N GLU A 19 8.70 -30.56 -15.54
CA GLU A 19 7.38 -30.97 -16.01
C GLU A 19 6.27 -29.98 -15.62
N ASN A 20 6.39 -29.33 -14.46
CA ASN A 20 5.36 -28.45 -13.92
C ASN A 20 5.71 -26.96 -14.00
N GLY A 21 6.86 -26.61 -14.57
CA GLY A 21 7.30 -25.22 -14.70
C GLY A 21 7.45 -24.48 -13.36
N ILE A 22 7.86 -25.19 -12.31
CA ILE A 22 8.03 -24.60 -10.97
C ILE A 22 9.19 -23.60 -10.99
N THR A 23 8.95 -22.39 -10.48
CA THR A 23 9.94 -21.29 -10.50
C THR A 23 10.62 -21.05 -9.15
N TYR A 24 10.13 -21.67 -8.07
CA TYR A 24 10.72 -21.59 -6.74
C TYR A 24 11.55 -22.85 -6.42
N PRO A 25 12.59 -22.75 -5.57
CA PRO A 25 13.43 -23.90 -5.24
C PRO A 25 12.66 -24.97 -4.46
N ILE A 26 12.94 -26.23 -4.78
CA ILE A 26 12.53 -27.40 -4.00
C ILE A 26 13.80 -28.10 -3.49
N LEU A 27 13.96 -28.20 -2.18
CA LEU A 27 15.13 -28.74 -1.52
C LEU A 27 14.91 -30.22 -1.17
N PHE A 28 15.95 -31.04 -1.42
CA PHE A 28 16.00 -32.41 -0.93
C PHE A 28 16.24 -32.43 0.58
N ASP A 29 15.38 -33.14 1.31
CA ASP A 29 15.46 -33.40 2.74
C ASP A 29 15.93 -34.85 2.97
N PRO A 30 17.24 -35.08 3.20
CA PRO A 30 17.74 -36.42 3.42
C PRO A 30 17.16 -36.99 4.73
N GLY A 31 16.57 -38.18 4.67
CA GLY A 31 16.13 -38.92 5.86
C GLY A 31 17.23 -39.81 6.43
N GLY A 32 17.28 -39.92 7.76
CA GLY A 32 18.09 -40.90 8.47
C GLY A 32 17.75 -42.32 8.00
N GLY A 33 18.75 -43.19 7.83
CA GLY A 33 18.70 -44.48 7.14
C GLY A 33 17.80 -45.59 7.72
N GLY A 34 16.58 -45.28 8.15
CA GLY A 34 15.68 -46.19 8.85
C GLY A 34 14.19 -45.89 8.67
N GLY A 35 13.69 -45.95 7.44
CA GLY A 35 12.36 -46.54 7.16
C GLY A 35 11.09 -45.88 7.69
N VAL A 36 11.08 -44.62 8.14
CA VAL A 36 9.85 -43.84 8.32
C VAL A 36 9.82 -42.68 7.34
N GLN A 37 8.65 -42.44 6.77
CA GLN A 37 8.38 -41.45 5.74
C GLN A 37 8.61 -40.03 6.33
N GLY A 38 9.74 -39.40 5.99
CA GLY A 38 10.17 -38.08 6.49
C GLY A 38 11.69 -37.89 6.41
N GLY A 39 12.17 -36.65 6.19
CA GLY A 39 13.60 -36.27 6.24
C GLY A 39 14.00 -35.58 7.56
N GLU A 40 15.27 -35.20 7.72
CA GLU A 40 15.78 -34.54 8.95
C GLU A 40 15.06 -33.21 9.24
N THR A 41 14.77 -32.43 8.21
CA THR A 41 14.04 -31.16 8.34
C THR A 41 12.60 -31.42 8.75
N TYR A 42 11.96 -32.44 8.18
CA TYR A 42 10.61 -32.85 8.56
C TYR A 42 10.48 -33.20 10.05
N ASP A 43 11.49 -33.87 10.63
CA ASP A 43 11.50 -34.24 12.05
C ASP A 43 11.65 -33.00 12.96
N LEU A 44 12.47 -32.03 12.54
CA LEU A 44 12.69 -30.79 13.29
C LEU A 44 11.43 -29.91 13.35
N TYR A 45 10.67 -29.86 12.25
CA TYR A 45 9.44 -29.07 12.11
C TYR A 45 8.17 -29.92 12.31
N TYR A 46 8.23 -30.86 13.25
CA TYR A 46 7.11 -31.73 13.59
C TYR A 46 5.99 -30.97 14.30
N LEU A 47 4.78 -31.03 13.73
CA LEU A 47 3.56 -30.53 14.35
C LEU A 47 2.77 -31.72 14.94
N PRO A 48 2.57 -31.79 16.27
CA PRO A 48 1.86 -32.90 16.89
C PRO A 48 0.36 -32.80 16.60
N ASN A 49 -0.23 -33.70 15.79
CA ASN A 49 -1.69 -33.92 15.64
C ASN A 49 -2.03 -35.21 14.82
N ASP A 50 -3.27 -35.72 14.93
CA ASP A 50 -3.81 -36.96 14.34
C ASP A 50 -4.13 -36.89 12.81
N GLY A 51 -3.55 -35.93 12.08
CA GLY A 51 -3.83 -35.69 10.65
C GLY A 51 -2.85 -36.36 9.67
N SER A 52 -3.05 -36.14 8.36
CA SER A 52 -2.08 -36.52 7.32
C SER A 52 -0.71 -35.89 7.64
N PRO A 53 0.41 -36.61 7.50
CA PRO A 53 1.74 -36.03 7.68
C PRO A 53 2.09 -34.98 6.61
N TYR A 54 1.28 -34.87 5.54
CA TYR A 54 1.53 -34.02 4.39
C TYR A 54 0.24 -33.36 3.86
N PRO A 55 0.33 -32.13 3.30
CA PRO A 55 1.50 -31.24 3.34
C PRO A 55 1.67 -30.55 4.71
N ARG A 56 2.78 -29.83 4.89
CA ARG A 56 2.99 -28.92 6.02
C ARG A 56 3.44 -27.58 5.49
N ASP A 57 2.68 -26.55 5.83
CA ASP A 57 2.87 -25.22 5.32
C ASP A 57 3.23 -24.28 6.45
N PHE A 58 4.26 -23.47 6.21
CA PHE A 58 4.76 -22.48 7.16
C PHE A 58 4.82 -21.11 6.47
N ILE A 59 4.33 -20.07 7.15
CA ILE A 59 4.57 -18.68 6.77
C ILE A 59 5.47 -18.07 7.83
N ILE A 60 6.57 -17.47 7.37
CA ILE A 60 7.61 -16.87 8.22
C ILE A 60 7.73 -15.40 7.83
N ASP A 61 7.69 -14.50 8.82
CA ASP A 61 7.86 -13.07 8.59
C ASP A 61 9.32 -12.67 8.35
N GLU A 62 9.55 -11.38 8.08
CA GLU A 62 10.89 -10.82 7.84
C GLU A 62 11.84 -10.91 9.05
N SER A 63 11.29 -11.05 10.26
CA SER A 63 12.05 -11.23 11.50
C SER A 63 12.39 -12.70 11.77
N GLY A 64 11.95 -13.62 10.91
CA GLY A 64 12.16 -15.06 11.05
C GLY A 64 11.19 -15.75 12.03
N ILE A 65 10.08 -15.10 12.39
CA ILE A 65 9.06 -15.65 13.28
C ILE A 65 8.01 -16.38 12.44
N ILE A 66 7.60 -17.57 12.91
CA ILE A 66 6.52 -18.36 12.30
C ILE A 66 5.18 -17.70 12.63
N GLN A 67 4.45 -17.30 11.58
CA GLN A 67 3.14 -16.66 11.66
C GLN A 67 2.00 -17.63 11.31
N TYR A 68 2.32 -18.68 10.55
CA TYR A 68 1.40 -19.76 10.23
C TYR A 68 2.15 -21.10 10.25
N ALA A 69 1.51 -22.13 10.80
CA ALA A 69 1.99 -23.51 10.72
C ALA A 69 0.78 -24.46 10.74
N ASN A 70 0.57 -25.21 9.66
CA ASN A 70 -0.55 -26.16 9.58
C ASN A 70 -0.18 -27.42 8.79
N ASN A 71 -0.86 -28.53 9.09
CA ASN A 71 -0.73 -29.82 8.41
C ASN A 71 -1.88 -30.10 7.41
N GLU A 72 -2.76 -29.11 7.20
CA GLU A 72 -3.80 -29.12 6.17
C GLU A 72 -3.66 -27.86 5.31
N ILE A 73 -3.93 -27.99 4.01
CA ILE A 73 -3.96 -26.85 3.10
C ILE A 73 -5.19 -26.01 3.43
N ASP A 74 -4.96 -24.81 3.97
CA ASP A 74 -5.96 -23.76 4.10
C ASP A 74 -5.48 -22.52 3.36
N THR A 75 -5.74 -22.50 2.05
CA THR A 75 -5.29 -21.40 1.18
C THR A 75 -5.91 -20.06 1.56
N GLU A 76 -7.13 -20.05 2.11
CA GLU A 76 -7.79 -18.80 2.51
C GLU A 76 -7.06 -18.16 3.69
N TRP A 77 -6.78 -18.94 4.75
CA TRP A 77 -6.01 -18.40 5.88
C TRP A 77 -4.58 -18.04 5.51
N MET A 78 -3.92 -18.84 4.67
CA MET A 78 -2.58 -18.51 4.19
C MET A 78 -2.55 -17.17 3.46
N LEU A 79 -3.53 -16.91 2.59
CA LEU A 79 -3.61 -15.64 1.87
C LEU A 79 -3.85 -14.47 2.81
N ILE A 80 -4.68 -14.62 3.85
CA ILE A 80 -4.91 -13.54 4.83
C ILE A 80 -3.62 -13.20 5.57
N ILE A 81 -2.88 -14.19 6.08
CA ILE A 81 -1.62 -13.95 6.80
C ILE A 81 -0.56 -13.38 5.86
N LEU A 82 -0.46 -13.88 4.62
CA LEU A 82 0.45 -13.30 3.64
C LEU A 82 0.11 -11.85 3.33
N ASN A 83 -1.17 -11.50 3.21
CA ASN A 83 -1.58 -10.12 2.97
C ASN A 83 -1.26 -9.23 4.17
N GLU A 84 -1.48 -9.69 5.40
CA GLU A 84 -1.10 -8.96 6.61
C GLU A 84 0.42 -8.71 6.65
N LEU A 85 1.23 -9.75 6.43
CA LEU A 85 2.69 -9.63 6.45
C LEU A 85 3.28 -8.82 5.30
N LEU A 86 2.58 -8.77 4.17
CA LEU A 86 3.00 -7.96 3.01
C LEU A 86 2.47 -6.52 3.08
N GLY A 87 1.72 -6.16 4.13
CA GLY A 87 1.09 -4.84 4.24
C GLY A 87 -0.04 -4.61 3.22
N ASN A 88 -0.58 -5.68 2.64
CA ASN A 88 -1.66 -5.66 1.65
C ASN A 88 -3.06 -5.63 2.30
N GLN A 89 -3.19 -5.07 3.51
CA GLN A 89 -4.50 -4.95 4.14
C GLN A 89 -5.23 -3.74 3.56
N GLU A 90 -6.35 -3.98 2.89
CA GLU A 90 -7.24 -2.90 2.52
C GLU A 90 -7.77 -2.21 3.78
N ILE A 91 -7.61 -0.90 3.82
CA ILE A 91 -8.22 -0.04 4.82
C ILE A 91 -9.30 0.81 4.14
N GLU A 92 -10.24 1.30 4.94
CA GLU A 92 -11.24 2.26 4.49
C GLU A 92 -10.97 3.61 5.16
N LEU A 93 -10.95 4.68 4.37
CA LEU A 93 -10.87 6.05 4.85
C LEU A 93 -12.11 6.82 4.44
N THR A 94 -12.73 7.49 5.41
CA THR A 94 -13.85 8.41 5.16
C THR A 94 -13.30 9.81 4.92
N VAL A 95 -13.55 10.35 3.73
CA VAL A 95 -13.15 11.69 3.32
C VAL A 95 -14.36 12.63 3.37
N PRO A 96 -14.41 13.59 4.30
CA PRO A 96 -15.47 14.59 4.35
C PRO A 96 -15.27 15.66 3.27
N TYR A 97 -16.39 16.18 2.76
CA TYR A 97 -16.40 17.31 1.84
C TYR A 97 -17.57 18.25 2.16
N SER A 98 -17.38 19.53 1.84
CA SER A 98 -18.39 20.57 1.97
C SER A 98 -19.12 20.82 0.65
N GLU A 99 -20.25 21.51 0.70
CA GLU A 99 -20.89 22.04 -0.51
C GLU A 99 -19.91 22.92 -1.30
N ASN A 100 -19.98 22.88 -2.63
CA ASN A 100 -19.09 23.60 -3.56
C ASN A 100 -17.68 23.02 -3.63
N TRP A 101 -16.66 23.87 -3.78
CA TRP A 101 -15.31 23.48 -4.17
C TRP A 101 -14.51 23.00 -2.95
N ASN A 102 -13.90 21.83 -3.09
CA ASN A 102 -13.05 21.22 -2.07
C ASN A 102 -11.69 20.90 -2.65
N MET A 103 -10.64 21.03 -1.85
CA MET A 103 -9.33 20.47 -2.18
C MET A 103 -9.26 19.04 -1.67
N ILE A 104 -9.15 18.08 -2.58
CA ILE A 104 -9.14 16.65 -2.27
C ILE A 104 -7.87 15.97 -2.81
N GLY A 105 -7.63 14.76 -2.34
CA GLY A 105 -6.51 13.91 -2.72
C GLY A 105 -6.85 12.42 -2.66
N LEU A 106 -5.91 11.59 -3.11
CA LEU A 106 -6.05 10.12 -3.08
C LEU A 106 -5.12 9.51 -2.02
N PRO A 107 -5.63 9.16 -0.83
CA PRO A 107 -4.81 8.73 0.30
C PRO A 107 -4.47 7.23 0.31
N LEU A 108 -5.07 6.45 -0.61
CA LEU A 108 -4.92 5.00 -0.70
C LEU A 108 -4.52 4.61 -2.13
N SER A 109 -3.80 3.50 -2.28
CA SER A 109 -3.66 2.85 -3.58
C SER A 109 -4.93 2.04 -3.85
N VAL A 110 -5.74 2.52 -4.79
CA VAL A 110 -7.05 1.95 -5.14
C VAL A 110 -7.01 1.21 -6.48
N GLU A 111 -7.91 0.25 -6.68
CA GLU A 111 -8.07 -0.44 -7.97
C GLU A 111 -8.64 0.49 -9.05
N ASN A 112 -9.59 1.34 -8.68
CA ASN A 112 -10.25 2.26 -9.60
C ASN A 112 -10.11 3.73 -9.13
N PRO A 113 -9.20 4.51 -9.75
CA PRO A 113 -8.95 5.90 -9.38
C PRO A 113 -9.91 6.91 -10.02
N ASP A 114 -10.96 6.47 -10.72
CA ASP A 114 -11.93 7.36 -11.35
C ASP A 114 -12.63 8.24 -10.31
N ALA A 115 -12.71 9.55 -10.58
CA ALA A 115 -13.24 10.52 -9.65
C ALA A 115 -14.72 10.28 -9.32
N GLN A 116 -15.52 9.85 -10.30
CA GLN A 116 -16.94 9.58 -10.10
C GLN A 116 -17.17 8.24 -9.40
N PHE A 117 -16.21 7.31 -9.49
CA PHE A 117 -16.23 6.08 -8.68
C PHE A 117 -15.91 6.37 -7.21
N LEU A 118 -14.85 7.13 -6.94
CA LEU A 118 -14.40 7.46 -5.59
C LEU A 118 -15.30 8.50 -4.89
N PHE A 119 -15.86 9.43 -5.66
CA PHE A 119 -16.73 10.49 -5.20
C PHE A 119 -18.03 10.54 -6.01
N PRO A 120 -18.97 9.58 -5.79
CA PRO A 120 -20.18 9.46 -6.60
C PRO A 120 -21.10 10.68 -6.58
N GLU A 121 -21.07 11.46 -5.50
CA GLU A 121 -21.87 12.69 -5.32
C GLU A 121 -21.16 13.96 -5.85
N SER A 122 -19.96 13.81 -6.43
CA SER A 122 -19.27 14.93 -7.07
C SER A 122 -19.93 15.33 -8.38
N VAL A 123 -19.81 16.62 -8.73
CA VAL A 123 -20.29 17.14 -10.00
C VAL A 123 -19.36 16.68 -11.12
N GLU A 124 -19.92 15.99 -12.12
CA GLU A 124 -19.17 15.51 -13.29
C GLU A 124 -18.33 16.63 -13.94
N ASN A 125 -17.14 16.27 -14.44
CA ASN A 125 -16.22 17.19 -15.13
C ASN A 125 -15.75 18.38 -14.27
N THR A 126 -15.72 18.22 -12.94
CA THR A 126 -15.20 19.24 -12.01
C THR A 126 -13.91 18.86 -11.31
N LEU A 127 -13.26 17.75 -11.68
CA LEU A 127 -11.94 17.43 -11.17
C LEU A 127 -10.90 18.28 -11.91
N PHE A 128 -10.19 19.16 -11.19
CA PHE A 128 -9.12 19.99 -11.74
C PHE A 128 -7.86 19.92 -10.88
N THR A 129 -6.69 19.79 -11.49
CA THR A 129 -5.40 19.99 -10.81
C THR A 129 -4.72 21.26 -11.30
N PHE A 130 -3.68 21.71 -10.60
CA PHE A 130 -2.85 22.83 -11.04
C PHE A 130 -1.49 22.32 -11.49
N THR A 131 -1.20 22.50 -12.78
CA THR A 131 0.05 22.09 -13.41
C THR A 131 0.51 23.17 -14.38
N GLU A 132 1.83 23.33 -14.54
CA GLU A 132 2.46 24.25 -15.50
C GLU A 132 1.94 25.72 -15.41
N GLY A 133 1.49 26.15 -14.23
CA GLY A 133 1.00 27.50 -14.00
C GLY A 133 -0.48 27.74 -14.33
N GLY A 134 -1.26 26.68 -14.58
CA GLY A 134 -2.70 26.76 -14.86
C GLY A 134 -3.49 25.55 -14.36
N TYR A 135 -4.82 25.62 -14.49
CA TYR A 135 -5.70 24.51 -14.16
C TYR A 135 -5.87 23.56 -15.35
N SER A 136 -5.72 22.25 -15.10
CA SER A 136 -6.01 21.16 -16.04
C SER A 136 -7.20 20.36 -15.53
N GLN A 137 -8.14 20.01 -16.42
CA GLN A 137 -9.25 19.12 -16.09
C GLN A 137 -8.77 17.67 -16.17
N GLU A 138 -9.12 16.87 -15.17
CA GLU A 138 -8.78 15.46 -15.09
C GLU A 138 -10.04 14.60 -14.90
N SER A 139 -9.90 13.27 -14.99
CA SER A 139 -10.98 12.32 -14.67
C SER A 139 -10.59 11.27 -13.63
N ILE A 140 -9.29 11.10 -13.38
CA ILE A 140 -8.73 10.16 -12.40
C ILE A 140 -7.90 10.92 -11.38
N LEU A 141 -7.88 10.44 -10.15
CA LEU A 141 -6.98 10.92 -9.11
C LEU A 141 -5.69 10.11 -9.12
N ASN A 142 -4.56 10.80 -8.96
CA ASN A 142 -3.27 10.17 -8.69
C ASN A 142 -2.81 10.56 -7.29
N SER A 143 -2.25 9.60 -6.55
CA SER A 143 -1.69 9.86 -5.22
C SER A 143 -0.62 10.96 -5.28
N GLY A 144 -0.60 11.81 -4.25
CA GLY A 144 0.37 12.90 -4.13
C GLY A 144 0.01 14.16 -4.90
N ILE A 145 -0.96 14.10 -5.82
CA ILE A 145 -1.50 15.25 -6.52
C ILE A 145 -2.73 15.76 -5.78
N GLY A 146 -2.83 17.08 -5.60
CA GLY A 146 -4.03 17.73 -5.09
C GLY A 146 -4.98 18.14 -6.22
N TYR A 147 -6.27 18.07 -5.94
CA TYR A 147 -7.31 18.39 -6.91
C TYR A 147 -8.39 19.28 -6.31
N TRP A 148 -8.97 20.15 -7.14
CA TRP A 148 -10.29 20.71 -6.90
C TRP A 148 -11.33 19.71 -7.35
N LEU A 149 -12.35 19.51 -6.52
CA LEU A 149 -13.56 18.79 -6.90
C LEU A 149 -14.79 19.50 -6.31
N ARG A 150 -15.89 19.54 -7.07
CA ARG A 150 -17.10 20.26 -6.66
C ARG A 150 -18.21 19.31 -6.24
N PHE A 151 -18.92 19.65 -5.17
CA PHE A 151 -20.09 18.92 -4.67
C PHE A 151 -21.34 19.83 -4.59
N GLN A 152 -22.52 19.22 -4.63
CA GLN A 152 -23.81 19.95 -4.54
C GLN A 152 -24.33 20.11 -3.09
N SER A 153 -23.77 19.35 -2.16
CA SER A 153 -24.03 19.44 -0.72
C SER A 153 -22.80 18.96 0.05
N ASP A 154 -22.80 19.22 1.36
CA ASP A 154 -21.90 18.58 2.29
C ASP A 154 -22.13 17.06 2.36
N GLY A 155 -21.09 16.31 2.73
CA GLY A 155 -21.16 14.86 2.81
C GLY A 155 -19.80 14.20 3.05
N THR A 156 -19.75 12.90 2.77
CA THR A 156 -18.56 12.07 2.94
C THR A 156 -18.50 11.01 1.85
N SER A 157 -17.30 10.68 1.38
CA SER A 157 -17.02 9.48 0.59
C SER A 157 -16.18 8.50 1.38
N THR A 158 -16.46 7.21 1.26
CA THR A 158 -15.58 6.16 1.77
C THR A 158 -14.73 5.64 0.62
N ILE A 159 -13.40 5.66 0.81
CA ILE A 159 -12.42 5.12 -0.13
C ILE A 159 -11.83 3.87 0.52
N SER A 160 -11.86 2.75 -0.19
CA SER A 160 -11.27 1.48 0.22
C SER A 160 -10.06 1.17 -0.68
N GLY A 161 -8.95 0.76 -0.08
CA GLY A 161 -7.71 0.48 -0.81
C GLY A 161 -6.53 0.21 0.11
N GLN A 162 -5.36 0.01 -0.50
CA GLN A 162 -4.13 -0.29 0.22
C GLN A 162 -3.53 0.97 0.85
N SER A 163 -2.98 0.85 2.06
CA SER A 163 -2.34 1.98 2.73
C SER A 163 -1.07 2.43 1.99
N LEU A 164 -0.91 3.74 1.89
CA LEU A 164 0.30 4.43 1.48
C LEU A 164 1.05 4.85 2.75
N ASP A 165 2.14 4.16 3.04
CA ASP A 165 3.04 4.51 4.15
C ASP A 165 4.15 5.47 3.72
N GLU A 166 4.49 5.48 2.45
CA GLU A 166 5.50 6.38 1.89
C GLU A 166 5.06 6.83 0.50
N LEU A 167 5.28 8.12 0.19
CA LEU A 167 5.02 8.67 -1.13
C LEU A 167 6.01 9.78 -1.48
N SER A 168 6.65 9.64 -2.63
CA SER A 168 7.47 10.70 -3.23
C SER A 168 6.63 11.58 -4.15
N ILE A 169 6.76 12.89 -3.99
CA ILE A 169 6.00 13.91 -4.72
C ILE A 169 6.97 14.85 -5.42
N GLU A 170 6.81 14.99 -6.73
CA GLU A 170 7.55 15.95 -7.54
C GLU A 170 6.95 17.36 -7.39
N LEU A 171 7.79 18.31 -7.01
CA LEU A 171 7.46 19.73 -6.95
C LEU A 171 8.07 20.47 -8.13
N THR A 172 7.31 21.44 -8.63
CA THR A 172 7.79 22.47 -9.56
C THR A 172 8.00 23.79 -8.82
N HIS A 173 8.92 24.62 -9.30
CA HIS A 173 9.17 25.93 -8.73
C HIS A 173 7.87 26.77 -8.74
N GLY A 174 7.48 27.31 -7.57
CA GLY A 174 6.23 28.03 -7.39
C GLY A 174 5.18 27.21 -6.66
N TRP A 175 3.91 27.41 -7.00
CA TRP A 175 2.78 26.79 -6.31
C TRP A 175 2.47 25.40 -6.88
N ASN A 176 2.29 24.42 -6.00
CA ASN A 176 1.93 23.05 -6.33
C ASN A 176 0.70 22.64 -5.51
N MET A 177 -0.21 21.88 -6.13
CA MET A 177 -1.29 21.19 -5.42
C MET A 177 -0.83 19.76 -5.11
N ILE A 178 -0.72 19.44 -3.82
CA ILE A 178 -0.32 18.11 -3.34
C ILE A 178 -1.44 17.47 -2.54
N SER A 179 -1.33 16.17 -2.28
CA SER A 179 -2.18 15.44 -1.33
C SER A 179 -1.37 14.52 -0.42
N GLY A 180 -2.00 14.11 0.68
CA GLY A 180 -1.42 13.26 1.70
C GLY A 180 -1.41 11.77 1.38
N ILE A 181 -0.79 11.02 2.30
CA ILE A 181 -0.79 9.56 2.35
C ILE A 181 -1.93 9.05 3.26
N SER A 182 -1.89 7.77 3.68
CA SER A 182 -2.97 7.17 4.49
C SER A 182 -3.04 7.63 5.93
N GLN A 183 -2.01 8.34 6.40
CA GLN A 183 -1.95 8.92 7.74
C GLN A 183 -1.69 10.42 7.67
N THR A 184 -2.11 11.14 8.71
CA THR A 184 -1.78 12.55 8.88
C THR A 184 -0.26 12.71 9.02
N VAL A 185 0.32 13.54 8.16
CA VAL A 185 1.76 13.88 8.20
C VAL A 185 1.91 15.32 8.70
N ASN A 186 2.80 15.55 9.66
CA ASN A 186 3.17 16.91 10.04
C ASN A 186 4.02 17.53 8.92
N VAL A 187 3.73 18.78 8.53
CA VAL A 187 4.50 19.50 7.52
C VAL A 187 5.98 19.56 7.88
N SER A 188 6.30 19.69 9.18
CA SER A 188 7.68 19.71 9.67
C SER A 188 8.40 18.35 9.62
N SER A 189 7.68 17.24 9.39
CA SER A 189 8.26 15.90 9.24
C SER A 189 8.38 15.45 7.78
N ILE A 190 7.99 16.28 6.82
CA ILE A 190 8.18 16.00 5.40
C ILE A 190 9.69 15.93 5.13
N ASN A 191 10.13 14.86 4.46
CA ASN A 191 11.51 14.73 4.03
C ASN A 191 11.74 15.60 2.79
N ASP A 192 12.48 16.69 2.98
CA ASP A 192 12.82 17.68 1.96
C ASP A 192 14.33 17.99 2.03
N PRO A 193 15.18 17.10 1.47
CA PRO A 193 16.64 17.22 1.62
C PRO A 193 17.21 18.46 0.92
N ASP A 194 16.51 18.95 -0.10
CA ASP A 194 16.91 20.11 -0.91
C ASP A 194 16.31 21.43 -0.40
N GLN A 195 15.52 21.40 0.68
CA GLN A 195 14.86 22.59 1.28
C GLN A 195 14.02 23.36 0.26
N LEU A 196 13.25 22.59 -0.52
CA LEU A 196 12.34 23.09 -1.54
C LEU A 196 11.15 23.83 -0.92
N ILE A 197 10.56 23.30 0.16
CA ILE A 197 9.36 23.84 0.78
C ILE A 197 9.66 25.20 1.40
N ILE A 198 8.91 26.22 1.00
CA ILE A 198 8.99 27.54 1.62
C ILE A 198 8.15 27.52 2.92
N ASP A 199 8.78 27.77 4.07
CA ASP A 199 8.12 27.80 5.37
C ASP A 199 6.87 28.69 5.39
N GLY A 200 5.80 28.20 6.01
CA GLY A 200 4.52 28.92 6.14
C GLY A 200 3.74 29.03 4.82
N THR A 201 4.04 28.17 3.83
CA THR A 201 3.33 28.16 2.54
C THR A 201 2.42 26.96 2.32
N VAL A 202 2.15 26.16 3.36
CA VAL A 202 1.19 25.05 3.27
C VAL A 202 -0.20 25.53 3.66
N TYR A 203 -1.14 25.44 2.73
CA TYR A 203 -2.53 25.88 2.92
C TYR A 203 -3.52 24.79 2.54
N GLY A 204 -4.48 24.54 3.42
CA GLY A 204 -5.71 23.81 3.10
C GLY A 204 -6.80 24.76 2.61
N PHE A 205 -7.96 24.21 2.25
CA PHE A 205 -9.14 24.99 1.89
C PHE A 205 -10.37 24.55 2.68
N ASN A 206 -10.99 25.50 3.38
CA ASN A 206 -12.25 25.36 4.10
C ASN A 206 -13.01 26.69 4.02
N ASP A 207 -13.83 26.87 2.97
CA ASP A 207 -14.46 28.15 2.60
C ASP A 207 -13.48 29.33 2.40
N GLY A 208 -12.18 29.03 2.31
CA GLY A 208 -11.08 29.97 2.22
C GLY A 208 -9.75 29.24 2.45
N TYR A 209 -8.64 29.88 2.05
CA TYR A 209 -7.31 29.32 2.30
C TYR A 209 -6.91 29.53 3.75
N GLU A 210 -6.52 28.44 4.42
CA GLU A 210 -6.10 28.45 5.81
C GLU A 210 -4.73 27.79 5.94
N PRO A 211 -3.78 28.41 6.67
CA PRO A 211 -2.49 27.78 6.91
C PRO A 211 -2.69 26.52 7.76
N THR A 212 -1.95 25.46 7.44
CA THR A 212 -2.00 24.19 8.18
C THR A 212 -0.59 23.74 8.56
N ALA A 213 -0.51 22.99 9.67
CA ALA A 213 0.71 22.30 10.09
C ALA A 213 0.69 20.81 9.73
N THR A 214 -0.42 20.32 9.16
CA THR A 214 -0.63 18.91 8.81
C THR A 214 -1.13 18.75 7.39
N VAL A 215 -0.79 17.60 6.81
CA VAL A 215 -1.32 17.06 5.56
C VAL A 215 -2.14 15.83 5.94
N ASP A 216 -3.46 15.96 5.92
CA ASP A 216 -4.41 14.93 6.33
C ASP A 216 -4.84 14.04 5.15
N PRO A 217 -5.16 12.76 5.39
CA PRO A 217 -5.60 11.84 4.35
C PRO A 217 -6.87 12.33 3.64
N GLY A 218 -6.92 12.20 2.32
CA GLY A 218 -8.10 12.55 1.50
C GLY A 218 -8.21 14.02 1.12
N GLN A 219 -7.42 14.89 1.75
CA GLN A 219 -7.44 16.33 1.51
C GLN A 219 -6.32 16.76 0.56
N GLY A 220 -6.58 17.84 -0.18
CA GLY A 220 -5.59 18.51 -1.02
C GLY A 220 -5.04 19.77 -0.35
N TYR A 221 -3.80 20.13 -0.69
CA TYR A 221 -3.09 21.26 -0.10
C TYR A 221 -2.30 22.04 -1.15
N TRP A 222 -2.22 23.35 -0.96
CA TRP A 222 -1.24 24.17 -1.66
C TRP A 222 0.08 24.15 -0.90
N ILE A 223 1.18 24.04 -1.65
CA ILE A 223 2.54 24.20 -1.13
C ILE A 223 3.36 25.02 -2.11
N ARG A 224 4.22 25.91 -1.60
CA ARG A 224 5.12 26.69 -2.45
C ARG A 224 6.54 26.14 -2.37
N SER A 225 7.10 25.84 -3.54
CA SER A 225 8.48 25.37 -3.68
C SER A 225 9.42 26.47 -4.17
N SER A 226 10.64 26.47 -3.66
CA SER A 226 11.77 27.33 -4.05
C SER A 226 12.50 26.85 -5.32
N GLY A 227 12.16 25.65 -5.82
CA GLY A 227 12.79 25.03 -6.98
C GLY A 227 12.02 23.82 -7.50
N ASN A 228 12.59 23.12 -8.47
CA ASN A 228 12.08 21.81 -8.89
C ASN A 228 12.81 20.72 -8.09
N GLY A 229 12.11 19.65 -7.73
CA GLY A 229 12.70 18.48 -7.07
C GLY A 229 11.65 17.67 -6.32
N THR A 230 12.10 16.75 -5.48
CA THR A 230 11.22 15.74 -4.86
C THR A 230 11.17 15.94 -3.35
N ILE A 231 9.98 15.81 -2.78
CA ILE A 231 9.77 15.64 -1.34
C ILE A 231 9.19 14.26 -1.07
N THR A 232 9.37 13.74 0.14
CA THR A 232 8.80 12.44 0.53
C THR A 232 7.97 12.58 1.79
N LEU A 233 6.71 12.15 1.70
CA LEU A 233 5.82 11.92 2.83
C LEU A 233 6.07 10.51 3.35
N ILE A 234 6.24 10.36 4.66
CA ILE A 234 6.46 9.07 5.32
C ILE A 234 5.51 9.02 6.51
N SER A 235 4.81 7.92 6.68
CA SER A 235 4.00 7.66 7.86
C SER A 235 4.91 7.64 9.07
N SER A 236 4.46 8.26 10.16
CA SER A 236 5.11 8.05 11.46
C SER A 236 4.76 6.63 11.91
N ILE A 237 5.53 5.66 11.42
CA ILE A 237 5.35 4.21 11.63
C ILE A 237 5.06 3.91 13.12
N HIS A 238 4.17 2.93 13.34
CA HIS A 238 3.79 2.33 14.62
C HIS A 238 4.97 1.82 15.46
#